data_AF-A0A268EIA0-F1
#
_entry.id   AF-A0A268EIA0-F1
#
_cell.length_a   1.000
_cell.length_b   1.000
_cell.length_c   1.000
_cell.angle_alpha   90.00
_cell.angle_beta   90.00
_cell.angle_gamma   90.00
#
_symmetry.space_group_name_H-M   'P 1'
#
loop_
_entity.id
_entity.type
_entity.pdbx_description
1 polymer ?
#
loop_
_entity_poly.entity_id
_entity_poly.type
_entity_poly.pdbx_seq_one_letter_code
_entity_poly.pdbx_strand_id
1 'polypeptide(L)'
;MSKEMGESSLQGDMIRMPLPHGGFAVYPSKFAYDAIRKQKFSIFVAKGITKQDPSVLMATHVTGSKAILFGPYDQLRQRLFDIPWKENIIISSNDQFFRKIAPSLQALDEVIEALTSSGGKV
;
A
#
# COMPACT_ATOMS: atom_id res chain seq x y z
N MET A 1 20.23 11.39 -15.03
CA MET A 1 19.05 11.18 -15.87
C MET A 1 17.86 11.03 -14.95
N SER A 2 16.99 12.02 -14.88
CA SER A 2 15.74 11.98 -14.12
C SER A 2 14.83 10.98 -14.84
N LYS A 3 14.64 9.77 -14.29
CA LYS A 3 13.58 8.88 -14.79
C LYS A 3 12.27 9.61 -14.55
N GLU A 4 11.55 9.96 -15.61
CA GLU A 4 10.19 10.49 -15.50
C GLU A 4 9.39 9.52 -14.63
N MET A 5 8.96 10.00 -13.45
CA MET A 5 7.97 9.28 -12.67
C MET A 5 6.71 9.28 -13.53
N GLY A 6 6.29 8.09 -13.99
CA GLY A 6 5.04 7.95 -14.74
C GLY A 6 3.85 8.46 -13.93
N GLU A 7 2.68 8.58 -14.54
CA GLU A 7 1.46 8.90 -13.79
C GLU A 7 0.78 7.64 -13.27
N SER A 8 0.08 7.76 -12.14
CA SER A 8 -0.82 6.68 -11.69
C SER A 8 -2.01 6.58 -12.63
N SER A 9 -2.44 5.37 -12.96
CA SER A 9 -3.56 5.11 -13.87
C SER A 9 -4.52 4.08 -13.30
N LEU A 10 -5.80 4.18 -13.68
CA LEU A 10 -6.80 3.16 -13.38
C LEU A 10 -6.74 2.06 -14.45
N GLN A 11 -6.66 0.81 -14.02
CA GLN A 11 -6.70 -0.36 -14.87
C GLN A 11 -7.81 -1.29 -14.36
N GLY A 12 -9.02 -1.11 -14.90
CA GLY A 12 -10.20 -1.79 -14.37
C GLY A 12 -10.51 -1.36 -12.94
N ASP A 13 -10.56 -2.32 -12.02
CA ASP A 13 -10.78 -2.08 -10.58
C ASP A 13 -9.47 -1.82 -9.79
N MET A 14 -8.32 -1.81 -10.48
CA MET A 14 -7.00 -1.59 -9.90
C MET A 14 -6.46 -0.19 -10.18
N ILE A 15 -5.62 0.31 -9.28
CA ILE A 15 -4.74 1.46 -9.49
C ILE A 15 -3.35 0.91 -9.78
N ARG A 16 -2.77 1.35 -10.89
CA ARG A 16 -1.39 1.09 -11.28
C ARG A 16 -0.56 2.33 -10.95
N MET A 17 0.38 2.17 -10.02
CA MET A 17 1.21 3.23 -9.48
C MET A 17 2.67 3.06 -9.96
N PRO A 18 3.30 4.13 -10.47
CA PRO A 18 4.72 4.15 -10.83
C PRO A 18 5.60 4.00 -9.58
N LEU A 19 6.76 3.35 -9.72
CA LEU A 19 7.74 3.22 -8.66
C LEU A 19 8.94 4.17 -8.88
N PRO A 20 9.58 4.71 -7.82
CA PRO A 20 10.66 5.70 -7.95
C PRO A 20 11.87 5.26 -8.79
N HIS A 21 12.14 3.95 -8.87
CA HIS A 21 13.27 3.40 -9.62
C HIS A 21 12.89 2.84 -11.00
N GLY A 22 11.66 3.08 -11.43
CA GLY A 22 11.05 2.42 -12.58
C GLY A 22 10.28 1.17 -12.18
N GLY A 23 9.42 0.70 -13.06
CA GLY A 23 8.46 -0.36 -12.74
C GLY A 23 7.18 0.18 -12.13
N PHE A 24 6.28 -0.75 -11.80
CA PHE A 24 4.93 -0.41 -11.32
C PHE A 24 4.47 -1.37 -10.23
N ALA A 25 3.66 -0.86 -9.32
CA ALA A 25 2.90 -1.66 -8.37
C ALA A 25 1.40 -1.44 -8.58
N VAL A 26 0.60 -2.44 -8.22
CA VAL A 26 -0.86 -2.41 -8.35
C VAL A 26 -1.55 -2.66 -7.02
N TYR A 27 -2.67 -1.98 -6.80
CA TYR A 27 -3.56 -2.22 -5.66
C TYR A 27 -5.02 -1.88 -6.01
N PRO A 28 -6.01 -2.44 -5.29
CA PRO A 28 -7.41 -2.16 -5.57
C PRO A 28 -7.78 -0.69 -5.38
N SER A 29 -8.42 -0.09 -6.39
CA SER A 29 -8.96 1.29 -6.33
C SER A 29 -9.93 1.50 -5.17
N LYS A 30 -10.62 0.42 -4.77
CA LYS A 30 -11.54 0.38 -3.62
C LYS A 30 -10.89 0.81 -2.30
N PHE A 31 -9.59 0.60 -2.12
CA PHE A 31 -8.87 1.08 -0.94
C PHE A 31 -8.87 2.61 -0.87
N ALA A 32 -8.46 3.27 -1.95
CA ALA A 32 -8.47 4.73 -2.04
C ALA A 32 -9.90 5.30 -1.92
N TYR A 33 -10.87 4.66 -2.58
CA TYR A 33 -12.28 5.05 -2.49
C TYR A 33 -12.82 4.99 -1.06
N ASP A 34 -12.58 3.88 -0.34
CA ASP A 34 -13.06 3.71 1.04
C ASP A 34 -12.41 4.73 2.00
N ALA A 35 -11.14 5.09 1.79
CA ALA A 35 -10.48 6.13 2.59
C ALA A 35 -11.12 7.51 2.38
N ILE A 36 -11.32 7.92 1.13
CA ILE A 36 -11.86 9.26 0.79
C ILE A 36 -13.36 9.35 1.14
N ARG A 37 -14.16 8.34 0.80
CA ARG A 37 -15.62 8.40 0.90
C ARG A 37 -16.19 7.90 2.22
N LYS A 38 -15.46 7.03 2.93
CA LYS A 38 -15.94 6.39 4.17
C LYS A 38 -15.00 6.61 5.36
N GLN A 39 -13.95 7.40 5.19
CA GLN A 39 -12.92 7.63 6.21
C GLN A 39 -12.34 6.32 6.77
N LYS A 40 -12.24 5.29 5.91
CA LYS A 40 -11.64 4.00 6.26
C LYS A 40 -10.17 3.98 5.87
N PHE A 41 -9.34 4.49 6.77
CA PHE A 41 -7.90 4.48 6.61
C PHE A 41 -7.35 3.07 6.80
N SER A 42 -6.35 2.69 6.02
CA SER A 42 -5.85 1.33 6.00
C SER A 42 -4.39 1.26 5.56
N ILE A 43 -3.70 0.23 6.05
CA ILE A 43 -2.39 -0.19 5.56
C ILE A 43 -2.59 -1.43 4.69
N PHE A 44 -1.89 -1.51 3.57
CA PHE A 44 -1.97 -2.60 2.62
C PHE A 44 -0.67 -2.72 1.83
N VAL A 45 -0.48 -3.83 1.12
CA VAL A 45 0.67 -4.02 0.22
C VAL A 45 0.20 -3.86 -1.23
N ALA A 46 0.76 -2.88 -1.94
CA ALA A 46 0.68 -2.80 -3.39
C ALA A 46 1.71 -3.76 -4.00
N LYS A 47 1.27 -4.62 -4.92
CA LYS A 47 2.07 -5.72 -5.46
C LYS A 47 2.82 -5.26 -6.70
N GLY A 48 4.12 -5.53 -6.79
CA GLY A 48 4.89 -5.32 -8.01
C GLY A 48 4.30 -6.11 -9.18
N ILE A 49 4.26 -5.54 -10.38
CA ILE A 49 3.67 -6.20 -11.55
C ILE A 49 4.55 -7.35 -12.05
N THR A 50 5.86 -7.12 -12.11
CA THR A 50 6.86 -8.11 -12.52
C THR A 50 7.66 -8.63 -11.32
N LYS A 51 8.44 -9.70 -11.50
CA LYS A 51 9.33 -10.24 -10.45
C LYS A 51 10.43 -9.26 -10.03
N GLN A 52 10.78 -8.32 -10.90
CA GLN A 52 11.80 -7.31 -10.66
C GLN A 52 11.22 -6.05 -10.01
N ASP A 53 9.91 -5.83 -10.13
CA ASP A 53 9.25 -4.69 -9.52
C ASP A 53 9.11 -4.90 -8.00
N PRO A 54 9.62 -3.99 -7.16
CA PRO A 54 9.40 -4.10 -5.73
C PRO A 54 7.92 -3.91 -5.41
N SER A 55 7.47 -4.58 -4.36
CA SER A 55 6.18 -4.28 -3.74
C SER A 55 6.33 -3.12 -2.76
N VAL A 56 5.20 -2.52 -2.40
CA VAL A 56 5.17 -1.32 -1.56
C VAL A 56 4.15 -1.49 -0.45
N LEU A 57 4.58 -1.30 0.79
CA LEU A 57 3.68 -1.16 1.92
C LEU A 57 3.15 0.27 1.92
N MET A 58 1.84 0.43 1.86
CA MET A 58 1.18 1.70 1.66
C MET A 58 0.14 1.95 2.74
N ALA A 59 -0.11 3.22 3.02
CA ALA A 59 -1.22 3.69 3.84
C ALA A 59 -2.17 4.55 3.00
N THR A 60 -3.48 4.34 3.14
CA THR A 60 -4.47 5.30 2.64
C THR A 60 -4.66 6.43 3.65
N HIS A 61 -4.68 7.66 3.18
CA HIS A 61 -4.86 8.89 3.96
C HIS A 61 -6.00 9.74 3.35
N VAL A 62 -6.41 10.81 4.03
CA VAL A 62 -7.48 11.72 3.53
C VAL A 62 -7.14 12.40 2.20
N THR A 63 -5.85 12.56 1.90
CA THR A 63 -5.34 13.24 0.70
C THR A 63 -4.92 12.29 -0.42
N GLY A 64 -5.02 10.97 -0.21
CA GLY A 64 -4.51 9.96 -1.14
C GLY A 64 -3.75 8.86 -0.40
N SER A 65 -2.92 8.11 -1.11
CA SER A 65 -2.14 7.03 -0.51
C SER A 65 -0.66 7.41 -0.38
N LYS A 66 -0.01 6.98 0.70
CA LYS A 66 1.40 7.23 1.01
C LYS A 66 2.18 5.91 1.01
N ALA A 67 3.34 5.91 0.37
CA ALA A 67 4.29 4.80 0.47
C ALA A 67 5.01 4.84 1.82
N ILE A 68 5.16 3.68 2.47
CA ILE A 68 5.83 3.51 3.77
C ILE A 68 7.17 2.80 3.57
N LEU A 69 7.15 1.60 2.97
CA LEU A 69 8.33 0.77 2.76
C LEU A 69 8.29 0.10 1.38
N PHE A 70 9.46 -0.12 0.78
CA PHE A 70 9.63 -0.89 -0.45
C PHE A 70 10.33 -2.20 -0.13
N GLY A 71 9.98 -3.28 -0.83
CA GLY A 71 10.62 -4.57 -0.61
C GLY A 71 9.91 -5.76 -1.25
N PRO A 72 10.38 -6.99 -0.95
CA PRO A 72 9.74 -8.21 -1.41
C PRO A 72 8.31 -8.34 -0.85
N TYR A 73 7.37 -8.80 -1.69
CA TYR A 73 5.96 -8.89 -1.33
C TYR A 73 5.72 -9.65 -0.02
N ASP A 74 6.34 -10.82 0.14
CA ASP A 74 6.10 -11.68 1.31
C ASP A 74 6.60 -11.05 2.61
N GLN A 75 7.72 -10.33 2.59
CA GLN A 75 8.23 -9.62 3.77
C GLN A 75 7.31 -8.47 4.17
N LEU A 76 6.84 -7.69 3.19
CA LEU A 76 5.89 -6.60 3.45
C LEU A 76 4.53 -7.12 3.90
N ARG A 77 4.10 -8.27 3.37
CA ARG A 77 2.87 -8.95 3.78
C ARG A 77 2.95 -9.46 5.21
N GLN A 78 4.10 -10.00 5.64
CA GLN A 78 4.31 -10.36 7.04
C GLN A 78 4.16 -9.14 7.95
N ARG A 79 4.85 -8.03 7.63
CA ARG A 79 4.73 -6.77 8.38
C ARG A 79 3.30 -6.26 8.45
N LEU A 80 2.53 -6.39 7.35
CA LEU A 80 1.10 -6.06 7.34
C LEU A 80 0.32 -6.93 8.34
N PHE A 81 0.59 -8.23 8.41
CA PHE A 81 -0.14 -9.13 9.30
C PHE A 81 0.18 -8.93 10.78
N ASP A 82 1.40 -8.49 11.09
CA ASP A 82 1.82 -8.17 12.46
C ASP A 82 1.05 -6.96 13.06
N ILE A 83 0.39 -6.14 12.22
CA ILE A 83 -0.43 -5.03 12.70
C ILE A 83 -1.70 -5.58 13.38
N PRO A 84 -1.97 -5.24 14.65
CA PRO A 84 -3.05 -5.82 15.46
C PRO A 84 -4.41 -5.16 15.17
N TRP A 85 -4.72 -4.94 13.90
CA TRP A 85 -6.01 -4.39 13.46
C TRP A 85 -6.85 -5.42 12.72
N LYS A 86 -8.14 -5.10 12.58
CA LYS A 86 -9.06 -5.91 11.81
C LYS A 86 -8.60 -5.98 10.36
N GLU A 87 -8.41 -7.22 9.91
CA GLU A 87 -8.12 -7.52 8.52
C GLU A 87 -9.37 -7.41 7.67
N ASN A 88 -9.19 -6.92 6.44
CA ASN A 88 -10.19 -6.99 5.40
C ASN A 88 -9.56 -7.47 4.11
N ILE A 89 -10.22 -8.45 3.50
CA ILE A 89 -9.83 -9.06 2.23
C ILE A 89 -10.67 -8.44 1.11
N ILE A 90 -10.02 -8.13 0.00
CA ILE A 90 -10.67 -7.76 -1.25
C ILE A 90 -10.18 -8.70 -2.35
N ILE A 91 -11.13 -9.32 -3.03
CA ILE A 91 -10.87 -10.11 -4.23
C ILE A 91 -11.03 -9.18 -5.42
N SER A 92 -10.00 -9.09 -6.26
CA SER A 92 -9.99 -8.23 -7.43
C SER A 92 -9.34 -8.94 -8.60
N SER A 93 -10.06 -8.99 -9.72
CA SER A 93 -9.66 -9.42 -11.08
C SER A 93 -8.90 -10.75 -11.27
N ASN A 94 -8.38 -11.41 -10.23
CA ASN A 94 -7.79 -12.76 -10.11
C ASN A 94 -6.86 -12.89 -8.87
N ASP A 95 -6.72 -11.86 -8.04
CA ASP A 95 -5.81 -11.83 -6.89
C ASP A 95 -6.52 -11.42 -5.60
N GLN A 96 -5.94 -11.79 -4.47
CA GLN A 96 -6.44 -11.50 -3.14
C GLN A 96 -5.58 -10.43 -2.49
N PHE A 97 -6.19 -9.28 -2.19
CA PHE A 97 -5.52 -8.17 -1.53
C PHE A 97 -5.97 -8.07 -0.08
N PHE A 98 -4.99 -7.90 0.80
CA PHE A 98 -5.18 -7.75 2.23
C PHE A 98 -4.97 -6.31 2.63
N ARG A 99 -5.81 -5.81 3.53
CA ARG A 99 -5.58 -4.54 4.23
C ARG A 99 -5.90 -4.68 5.71
N LYS A 100 -5.26 -3.83 6.51
CA LYS A 100 -5.53 -3.62 7.92
C LYS A 100 -6.21 -2.27 8.07
N ILE A 101 -7.45 -2.24 8.55
CA ILE A 101 -8.21 -0.99 8.69
C ILE A 101 -7.85 -0.37 10.03
N ALA A 102 -7.32 0.85 9.99
CA ALA A 102 -6.96 1.58 11.19
C ALA A 102 -8.24 2.00 11.95
N PRO A 103 -8.23 1.94 13.30
CA PRO A 103 -9.37 2.39 14.11
C PRO A 103 -9.54 3.92 14.07
N SER A 104 -8.48 4.67 13.80
CA SER A 104 -8.47 6.13 13.65
C SER A 104 -7.32 6.57 12.77
N LEU A 105 -7.32 7.84 12.34
CA LEU A 105 -6.20 8.44 11.62
C LEU A 105 -4.93 8.50 12.49
N GLN A 106 -5.09 8.85 13.77
CA GLN A 106 -3.97 8.87 14.72
C GLN A 106 -3.30 7.48 14.84
N ALA A 107 -4.08 6.41 14.98
CA ALA A 107 -3.54 5.06 15.04
C ALA A 107 -2.82 4.67 13.74
N LEU A 108 -3.30 5.16 12.58
CA LEU A 108 -2.60 5.00 11.31
C LEU A 108 -1.21 5.64 11.36
N ASP A 109 -1.13 6.89 11.79
CA ASP A 109 0.10 7.67 11.83
C ASP A 109 1.13 7.06 12.80
N GLU A 110 0.69 6.63 13.98
CA GLU A 110 1.54 5.94 14.97
C GLU A 110 2.18 4.66 14.39
N VAL A 111 1.41 3.85 13.66
CA VAL A 111 1.94 2.64 13.02
C VAL A 111 2.85 2.96 11.85
N ILE A 112 2.54 4.00 11.04
CA ILE A 112 3.44 4.47 9.98
C ILE A 112 4.79 4.87 10.60
N GLU A 113 4.78 5.66 11.66
CA GLU A 113 5.99 6.10 12.35
C GLU A 113 6.81 4.92 12.88
N ALA A 114 6.15 3.96 13.54
CA ALA A 114 6.80 2.74 14.04
C ALA A 114 7.43 1.89 12.92
N LEU A 115 6.74 1.73 11.79
CA LEU A 115 7.23 1.00 10.63
C LEU A 115 8.43 1.70 9.96
N THR A 116 8.42 3.03 9.90
CA THR A 116 9.54 3.80 9.34
C THR A 116 10.75 3.85 10.28
N SER A 117 10.54 4.00 11.59
CA SER A 117 11.62 4.05 12.59
C SER A 117 12.31 2.69 12.77
N SER A 118 11.57 1.59 12.62
CA SER A 118 12.13 0.23 12.63
C SER A 118 12.83 -0.17 11.32
N GLY A 119 12.69 0.62 10.25
CA GLY A 119 13.39 0.42 8.98
C GLY A 119 14.83 0.92 8.95
N GLY A 120 15.31 1.57 10.02
CA GLY A 120 16.63 2.19 10.12
C GLY A 120 17.76 1.34 10.73
N LYS A 121 17.56 0.03 10.90
CA LYS A 121 18.63 -0.88 11.34
C LYS A 121 18.62 -2.18 10.55
N VAL A 122 19.39 -2.21 9.47
CA VAL A 122 20.11 -3.38 8.96
C VAL A 122 21.46 -2.91 8.45
#